data_AF-X1MTA7-F1
#
_entry.id   AF-X1MTA7-F1
#
_cell.length_a   1.000
_cell.length_b   1.000
_cell.length_c   1.000
_cell.angle_alpha   90.00
_cell.angle_beta   90.00
_cell.angle_gamma   90.00
#
_symmetry.space_group_name_H-M   'P 1'
#
loop_
_entity.id
_entity.type
_entity.pdbx_description
1 polymer ?
#
loop_
_entity_poly.entity_id
_entity_poly.type
_entity_poly.pdbx_seq_one_letter_code
_entity_poly.pdbx_strand_id
1 'polypeptide(L)'
;MDRATLSHTGALAGKYELYKTAFHQAGMIVVDDMTELIDTVKALAFQPAAGGDRVAIFSVQAGPGIIMADKCHELGQTGVNRINPAPKPSLQQVAHAHKTHLLRVS
;
A
#
# COMPACT_ATOMS: atom_id res chain seq x y z
N MET A 1 16.88 -22.84 18.67
CA MET A 1 16.71 -23.26 17.27
C MET A 1 17.62 -24.46 17.03
N ASP A 2 17.09 -25.54 16.45
CA ASP A 2 17.78 -26.83 16.33
C ASP A 2 18.66 -26.89 15.06
N ARG A 3 19.70 -27.72 15.10
CA ARG A 3 20.74 -27.90 14.07
C ARG A 3 20.18 -28.30 12.70
N ALA A 4 19.03 -28.98 12.69
CA ALA A 4 18.32 -29.34 11.46
C ALA A 4 17.91 -28.11 10.63
N THR A 5 17.42 -27.05 11.27
CA THR A 5 16.94 -25.82 10.61
C THR A 5 18.09 -25.00 10.00
N LEU A 6 19.29 -25.05 10.60
CA LEU A 6 20.51 -24.39 10.11
C LEU A 6 21.16 -25.13 8.93
N SER A 7 20.99 -26.45 8.86
CA SER A 7 21.61 -27.28 7.80
C SER A 7 20.80 -27.30 6.49
N HIS A 8 19.47 -27.15 6.53
CA HIS A 8 18.62 -27.13 5.33
C HIS A 8 18.74 -25.80 4.55
N THR A 9 19.01 -24.69 5.23
CA THR A 9 19.17 -23.36 4.61
C THR A 9 20.63 -22.96 4.41
N GLY A 10 21.57 -23.85 4.75
CA GLY A 10 23.00 -23.73 4.42
C GLY A 10 23.57 -22.33 4.64
N ALA A 11 23.95 -22.00 5.87
CA ALA A 11 24.84 -20.86 6.16
C ALA A 11 24.37 -19.46 5.70
N LEU A 12 23.07 -19.25 5.44
CA LEU A 12 22.54 -17.92 5.12
C LEU A 12 22.09 -17.11 6.35
N ALA A 13 22.64 -17.41 7.53
CA ALA A 13 22.46 -16.63 8.76
C ALA A 13 23.25 -15.31 8.73
N GLY A 14 23.39 -14.68 7.55
CA GLY A 14 23.67 -13.26 7.44
C GLY A 14 22.39 -12.53 7.82
N LYS A 15 22.46 -11.67 8.84
CA LYS A 15 21.34 -10.92 9.43
C LYS A 15 20.28 -10.62 8.37
N TYR A 16 19.03 -11.00 8.58
CA TYR A 16 17.91 -10.69 7.68
C TYR A 16 17.95 -9.23 7.17
N GLU A 17 18.36 -8.31 8.04
CA GLU A 17 18.64 -6.90 7.73
C GLU A 17 19.63 -6.65 6.58
N LEU A 18 20.71 -7.45 6.45
CA LEU A 18 21.66 -7.36 5.34
C LEU A 18 21.00 -7.70 4.00
N TYR A 19 20.18 -8.76 3.97
CA TYR A 19 19.42 -9.13 2.78
C TYR A 19 18.38 -8.07 2.45
N LYS A 20 17.61 -7.62 3.44
CA LYS A 20 16.63 -6.55 3.28
C LYS A 20 17.28 -5.28 2.72
N THR A 21 18.44 -4.88 3.26
CA THR A 21 19.21 -3.74 2.76
C THR A 21 19.68 -3.96 1.33
N ALA A 22 20.25 -5.12 1.01
CA ALA A 22 20.72 -5.44 -0.35
C ALA A 22 19.57 -5.42 -1.37
N PHE A 23 18.40 -5.96 -1.01
CA PHE A 23 17.20 -5.91 -1.83
C PHE A 23 16.69 -4.49 -2.05
N HIS A 24 16.63 -3.67 -0.99
CA HIS A 24 16.28 -2.26 -1.13
C HIS A 24 17.24 -1.50 -2.05
N GLN A 25 18.55 -1.73 -1.93
CA GLN A 25 19.56 -1.12 -2.82
C GLN A 25 19.41 -1.57 -4.28
N ALA A 26 18.94 -2.80 -4.50
CA ALA A 26 18.63 -3.32 -5.83
C ALA A 26 17.26 -2.83 -6.37
N GLY A 27 16.53 -1.99 -5.62
CA GLY A 27 15.20 -1.49 -6.01
C GLY A 27 14.08 -2.54 -5.88
N MET A 28 14.31 -3.61 -5.12
CA MET A 28 13.29 -4.63 -4.86
C MET A 28 12.33 -4.18 -3.75
N ILE A 29 11.06 -4.58 -3.90
CA ILE A 29 10.05 -4.42 -2.86
C ILE A 29 10.08 -5.67 -1.98
N VAL A 30 10.35 -5.47 -0.69
CA VAL A 30 10.34 -6.53 0.33
C VAL A 30 9.00 -6.48 1.05
N VAL A 31 8.35 -7.64 1.18
CA VAL A 31 7.04 -7.83 1.82
C VAL A 31 7.15 -8.90 2.89
N ASP A 32 6.31 -8.83 3.92
CA ASP A 32 6.45 -9.67 5.11
C ASP A 32 5.60 -10.95 5.06
N ASP A 33 4.59 -11.01 4.18
CA ASP A 33 3.74 -12.19 4.01
C ASP A 33 3.24 -12.43 2.58
N MET A 34 2.65 -13.62 2.37
CA MET A 34 2.16 -14.07 1.07
C MET A 34 0.97 -13.25 0.54
N THR A 35 0.13 -12.70 1.42
CA THR A 35 -0.99 -11.84 1.03
C THR A 35 -0.44 -10.55 0.46
N GLU A 36 0.48 -9.92 1.19
CA GLU A 36 1.13 -8.68 0.79
C GLU A 36 1.94 -8.86 -0.51
N LEU A 37 2.58 -10.01 -0.71
CA LEU A 37 3.24 -10.38 -1.97
C LEU A 37 2.26 -10.39 -3.14
N ILE A 38 1.13 -11.10 -3.00
CA ILE A 38 0.15 -11.24 -4.07
C ILE A 38 -0.47 -9.87 -4.40
N ASP A 39 -0.80 -9.08 -3.39
CA ASP A 39 -1.40 -7.76 -3.59
C ASP A 39 -0.42 -6.77 -4.23
N THR A 40 0.85 -6.81 -3.83
CA THR A 40 1.92 -6.00 -4.43
C THR A 40 2.12 -6.37 -5.90
N VAL A 41 2.22 -7.67 -6.22
CA VAL A 41 2.40 -8.13 -7.60
C VAL A 41 1.21 -7.75 -8.48
N LYS A 42 -0.03 -7.87 -7.97
CA LYS A 42 -1.22 -7.43 -8.70
C LYS A 42 -1.18 -5.93 -8.98
N ALA A 43 -0.82 -5.10 -7.98
CA ALA A 43 -0.72 -3.66 -8.17
C ALA A 43 0.28 -3.31 -9.27
N LEU A 44 1.48 -3.91 -9.24
CA LEU A 44 2.53 -3.69 -10.25
C LEU A 44 2.15 -4.22 -11.65
N ALA A 45 1.43 -5.34 -11.72
CA ALA A 45 1.06 -5.96 -12.99
C ALA A 45 -0.08 -5.23 -13.71
N PHE A 46 -1.02 -4.66 -12.94
CA PHE A 46 -2.28 -4.15 -13.49
C PHE A 46 -2.44 -2.64 -13.41
N GLN A 47 -1.56 -1.91 -12.72
CA GLN A 47 -1.64 -0.45 -12.64
C GLN A 47 -0.38 0.21 -13.22
N PRO A 48 -0.51 1.37 -13.86
CA PRO A 48 0.64 2.18 -14.20
C PRO A 48 1.35 2.64 -12.92
N ALA A 49 2.63 2.98 -13.03
CA ALA A 49 3.36 3.62 -11.94
C ALA A 49 2.64 4.91 -11.51
N ALA A 50 2.53 5.12 -10.20
CA ALA A 50 1.93 6.33 -9.66
C ALA A 50 2.76 7.57 -10.07
N GLY A 51 2.09 8.65 -10.46
CA GLY A 51 2.75 9.91 -10.85
C GLY A 51 3.24 10.77 -9.67
N GLY A 52 3.23 10.22 -8.45
CA GLY A 52 3.59 10.89 -7.20
C GLY A 52 2.83 10.30 -6.02
N ASP A 53 2.99 10.88 -4.84
CA ASP A 53 2.55 10.29 -3.56
C ASP A 53 1.10 10.63 -3.18
N ARG A 54 0.36 11.22 -4.11
CA ARG A 54 -1.01 11.73 -3.90
C ARG A 54 -2.05 10.65 -4.16
N VAL A 55 -2.51 9.96 -3.12
CA VAL A 55 -3.51 8.88 -3.22
C VAL A 55 -4.96 9.41 -3.22
N ALA A 56 -6.00 8.63 -3.52
CA ALA A 56 -7.37 9.06 -3.20
C ALA A 56 -8.20 7.86 -2.75
N ILE A 57 -8.97 8.03 -1.70
CA ILE A 57 -9.77 6.98 -1.07
C ILE A 57 -11.24 7.26 -1.35
N PHE A 58 -11.85 6.41 -2.17
CA PHE A 58 -13.28 6.42 -2.40
C PHE A 58 -13.91 5.21 -1.70
N SER A 59 -14.79 5.44 -0.73
CA SER A 59 -15.41 4.34 0.02
C SER A 59 -16.88 4.60 0.30
N VAL A 60 -17.72 3.58 0.06
CA VAL A 60 -19.17 3.62 0.38
C VAL A 60 -19.41 3.54 1.87
N GLN A 61 -18.48 2.95 2.62
CA GLN A 61 -18.58 2.79 4.06
C GLN A 61 -17.45 3.57 4.75
N ALA A 62 -17.77 4.22 5.86
CA ALA A 62 -16.79 5.01 6.60
C ALA A 62 -15.63 4.16 7.14
N GLY A 63 -15.91 2.96 7.67
CA GLY A 63 -14.91 2.08 8.29
C GLY A 63 -13.72 1.76 7.37
N PRO A 64 -13.93 1.15 6.19
CA PRO A 64 -12.86 0.91 5.23
C PRO A 64 -12.11 2.17 4.81
N GLY A 65 -12.83 3.29 4.65
CA GLY A 65 -12.22 4.57 4.27
C GLY A 65 -11.27 5.11 5.35
N ILE A 66 -11.63 4.95 6.62
CA ILE A 66 -10.79 5.33 7.77
C ILE A 66 -9.57 4.41 7.85
N ILE A 67 -9.75 3.09 7.77
CA ILE A 67 -8.64 2.12 7.80
C ILE A 67 -7.62 2.41 6.68
N MET A 68 -8.11 2.68 5.46
CA MET A 68 -7.24 3.05 4.33
C MET A 68 -6.51 4.37 4.58
N ALA A 69 -7.20 5.35 5.16
CA ALA A 69 -6.61 6.66 5.45
C ALA A 69 -5.52 6.57 6.52
N ASP A 70 -5.76 5.81 7.59
CA ASP A 70 -4.78 5.53 8.64
C ASP A 70 -3.56 4.81 8.05
N LYS A 71 -3.78 3.82 7.18
CA LYS A 71 -2.67 3.11 6.52
C LYS A 71 -1.84 4.00 5.61
N CYS A 72 -2.48 4.89 4.85
CA CYS A 72 -1.77 5.89 4.04
C CYS A 72 -0.92 6.82 4.93
N HIS A 73 -1.45 7.21 6.08
CA HIS A 73 -0.72 8.03 7.04
C HIS A 73 0.52 7.31 7.61
N GLU A 74 0.40 6.04 8.00
CA GLU A 74 1.53 5.22 8.47
C GLU A 74 2.65 5.11 7.42
N LEU A 75 2.29 5.02 6.14
CA LEU A 75 3.23 4.90 5.03
C LEU A 75 3.86 6.24 4.61
N GLY A 76 3.60 7.33 5.34
CA GLY A 76 4.15 8.65 5.03
C GLY A 76 3.49 9.32 3.81
N GLN A 77 2.38 8.79 3.31
CA GLN A 77 1.55 9.42 2.28
C GLN A 77 0.66 10.48 2.97
N THR A 78 1.27 11.62 3.30
CA THR A 78 0.68 12.63 4.20
C THR A 78 -0.40 13.49 3.55
N GLY A 79 -1.58 13.53 4.18
CA GLY A 79 -2.55 14.63 4.05
C GLY A 79 -3.96 14.17 3.71
N VAL A 80 -4.69 13.65 4.70
CA VAL A 80 -6.13 13.40 4.59
C VAL A 80 -6.86 14.75 4.66
N ASN A 81 -6.95 15.44 3.53
CA ASN A 81 -7.76 16.65 3.40
C ASN A 81 -9.04 16.31 2.60
N ARG A 82 -10.16 16.91 2.99
CA ARG A 82 -11.41 16.84 2.20
C ARG A 82 -11.08 17.27 0.77
N ILE A 83 -11.56 16.51 -0.21
CA ILE A 83 -11.23 16.72 -1.62
C ILE A 83 -11.45 18.18 -2.01
N ASN A 84 -10.36 18.90 -2.29
CA ASN A 84 -10.34 20.21 -2.93
C ASN A 84 -9.33 20.13 -4.09
N PRO A 85 -9.71 20.34 -5.35
CA PRO A 85 -11.01 20.80 -5.85
C PRO A 85 -12.05 19.69 -5.95
N ALA A 86 -13.31 20.09 -6.12
CA ALA A 86 -14.47 19.22 -6.23
C ALA A 86 -14.21 18.03 -7.19
N PRO A 87 -14.69 16.81 -6.87
CA PRO A 87 -14.52 15.65 -7.74
C PRO A 87 -15.00 15.98 -9.15
N LYS A 88 -14.39 15.38 -10.19
CA LYS A 88 -14.92 15.49 -11.57
C LYS A 88 -16.43 15.19 -11.54
N PRO A 89 -17.27 15.87 -12.34
CA PRO A 89 -18.74 15.74 -12.27
C PRO A 89 -19.23 14.28 -12.30
N SER A 90 -18.52 13.41 -13.02
CA SER A 90 -18.78 11.97 -13.06
C SER A 90 -18.65 11.28 -11.69
N LEU A 91 -17.67 11.67 -10.87
CA LEU A 91 -17.49 11.13 -9.52
C LEU A 91 -18.50 11.69 -8.52
N GLN A 92 -18.96 12.93 -8.73
CA GLN A 92 -20.02 13.53 -7.91
C GLN A 92 -21.36 12.82 -8.12
N GLN A 93 -21.70 12.44 -9.37
CA GLN A 93 -22.91 11.69 -9.68
C GLN A 93 -22.95 10.32 -8.98
N VAL A 94 -21.84 9.58 -8.98
CA VAL A 94 -21.74 8.28 -8.30
C VAL A 94 -21.84 8.44 -6.78
N ALA A 95 -21.18 9.46 -6.21
CA ALA A 95 -21.23 9.71 -4.77
C ALA A 95 -22.64 10.10 -4.30
N HIS A 96 -23.38 10.88 -5.09
CA HIS A 96 -24.76 11.27 -4.80
C HIS A 96 -25.73 10.09 -4.89
N ALA A 97 -25.56 9.22 -5.89
CA ALA A 97 -26.42 8.04 -6.08
C ALA A 97 -26.30 7.00 -4.96
N HIS A 98 -25.14 6.91 -4.29
CA HIS A 98 -24.82 5.80 -3.38
C HIS A 98 -24.40 6.21 -1.95
N LYS A 99 -24.62 7.47 -1.52
CA LYS A 99 -24.21 7.99 -0.18
C LYS A 99 -22.74 7.65 0.14
N THR A 100 -21.84 7.89 -0.80
CA THR A 100 -20.43 7.48 -0.72
C THR A 100 -19.55 8.54 -0.06
N HIS A 101 -18.60 8.15 0.79
CA HIS A 101 -17.62 9.03 1.42
C HIS A 101 -16.34 9.12 0.56
N LEU A 102 -15.98 10.35 0.20
CA LEU A 102 -14.86 10.68 -0.68
C LEU A 102 -13.73 11.33 0.13
N LEU A 103 -12.56 10.70 0.15
CA LEU A 103 -11.34 11.18 0.77
C LEU A 103 -10.24 11.22 -0.31
N ARG A 104 -9.37 12.23 -0.30
CA ARG A 104 -8.19 12.28 -1.18
C ARG A 104 -6.96 12.35 -0.29
N VAL A 105 -5.92 11.63 -0.66
CA VAL A 105 -4.58 11.61 -0.04
C VAL A 105 -3.63 12.39 -0.98
N SER A 106 -2.69 13.15 -0.46
CA SER A 106 -1.91 14.12 -1.27
C SER A 106 -0.43 13.90 -1.12
#